data_AF-A0A956RQE5-F1
#
_entry.id   AF-A0A956RQE5-F1
#
_cell.length_a   1.000
_cell.length_b   1.000
_cell.length_c   1.000
_cell.angle_alpha   90.00
_cell.angle_beta   90.00
_cell.angle_gamma   90.00
#
_symmetry.space_group_name_H-M   'P 1'
#
loop_
_entity.id
_entity.type
_entity.pdbx_description
1 polymer ?
#
loop_
_entity_poly.entity_id
_entity_poly.type
_entity_poly.pdbx_seq_one_letter_code
_entity_poly.pdbx_strand_id
1 'polypeptide(L)'
;PDDGIDLGTWSALLPSSDLTVPLDTHWARMGPRLGFTRRRVPGRRMAEDITDSLRSIDPSDPLRFDFPICHLGIRGHCPEDLSVSHCLTCPLAPVCVTGTRRIARREARAGLGKGTASARRARG
;
A
#
# COMPACT_ATOMS: atom_id res chain seq x y z
N PRO A 1 -21.87 -0.10 26.21
CA PRO A 1 -21.43 -1.16 25.28
C PRO A 1 -19.92 -1.13 25.21
N ASP A 2 -19.28 -2.06 25.92
CA ASP A 2 -17.85 -2.29 25.85
C ASP A 2 -17.65 -3.13 24.60
N ASP A 3 -17.12 -2.55 23.53
CA ASP A 3 -17.03 -3.11 22.18
C ASP A 3 -15.94 -4.19 22.05
N GLY A 4 -15.37 -4.65 23.17
CA GLY A 4 -14.39 -5.72 23.21
C GLY A 4 -13.08 -5.35 22.52
N ILE A 5 -12.83 -4.06 22.31
CA ILE A 5 -11.56 -3.55 21.81
C ILE A 5 -10.49 -3.86 22.85
N ASP A 6 -9.41 -4.53 22.42
CA ASP A 6 -8.26 -4.81 23.27
C ASP A 6 -7.60 -3.49 23.70
N LEU A 7 -7.72 -3.16 24.99
CA LEU A 7 -7.13 -1.97 25.61
C LEU A 7 -5.65 -2.17 25.98
N GLY A 8 -5.02 -3.25 25.53
CA GLY A 8 -3.66 -3.64 25.92
C GLY A 8 -3.61 -4.40 27.26
N THR A 9 -4.74 -4.95 27.71
CA THR A 9 -4.82 -5.76 28.94
C THR A 9 -4.45 -7.23 28.72
N TRP A 10 -4.23 -7.65 27.46
CA TRP A 10 -3.58 -8.91 27.10
C TRP A 10 -2.07 -8.86 27.41
N SER A 11 -1.72 -8.59 28.66
CA SER A 11 -0.36 -8.27 29.10
C SER A 11 0.63 -9.45 29.15
N ALA A 12 0.32 -10.67 28.66
CA ALA A 12 1.13 -11.81 29.11
C ALA A 12 1.26 -13.08 28.24
N LEU A 13 0.72 -13.18 27.02
CA LEU A 13 0.89 -14.44 26.26
C LEU A 13 1.98 -14.41 25.18
N LEU A 14 2.08 -13.33 24.38
CA LEU A 14 3.11 -13.18 23.34
C LEU A 14 3.47 -11.69 23.13
N PRO A 15 4.76 -11.33 22.94
CA PRO A 15 5.16 -10.01 22.50
C PRO A 15 4.57 -9.64 21.12
N SER A 16 4.16 -8.39 20.91
CA SER A 16 3.66 -7.92 19.60
C SER A 16 4.66 -8.13 18.46
N SER A 17 5.97 -8.09 18.76
CA SER A 17 7.05 -8.36 17.81
C SER A 17 7.02 -9.77 17.20
N ASP A 18 6.40 -10.72 17.91
CA ASP A 18 6.37 -12.14 17.55
C ASP A 18 5.10 -12.48 16.75
N LEU A 19 4.17 -11.53 16.64
CA LEU A 19 2.94 -11.72 15.88
C LEU A 19 3.21 -11.65 14.36
N THR A 20 2.38 -12.39 13.61
CA THR A 20 2.36 -12.39 12.15
C THR A 20 1.07 -11.75 11.68
N VAL A 21 1.12 -10.95 10.60
CA VAL A 21 -0.09 -10.31 10.08
C VAL A 21 -1.19 -11.33 9.78
N PRO A 22 -2.46 -11.05 10.14
CA PRO A 22 -3.58 -11.88 9.76
C PRO A 22 -3.83 -11.67 8.26
N LEU A 23 -3.28 -12.56 7.42
CA LEU A 23 -3.34 -12.44 5.97
C LEU A 23 -4.79 -12.62 5.46
N ASP A 24 -5.54 -11.53 5.46
CA ASP A 24 -6.88 -11.43 4.90
C ASP A 24 -6.85 -10.96 3.42
N THR A 25 -8.02 -10.74 2.84
CA THR A 25 -8.15 -10.26 1.45
C THR A 25 -7.59 -8.84 1.27
N HIS A 26 -7.60 -8.01 2.31
CA HIS A 26 -7.04 -6.66 2.26
C HIS A 26 -5.52 -6.69 2.26
N TRP A 27 -4.88 -7.48 3.13
CA TRP A 27 -3.43 -7.69 3.12
C TRP A 27 -2.96 -8.39 1.85
N ALA A 28 -3.67 -9.41 1.38
CA ALA A 28 -3.36 -10.09 0.12
C ALA A 28 -3.37 -9.12 -1.07
N ARG A 29 -4.25 -8.11 -1.04
CA ARG A 29 -4.33 -7.06 -2.07
C ARG A 29 -3.31 -5.94 -1.86
N MET A 30 -3.12 -5.48 -0.63
CA MET A 30 -2.33 -4.30 -0.29
C MET A 30 -0.84 -4.59 -0.20
N GLY A 31 -0.43 -5.75 0.32
CA GLY A 31 0.97 -6.14 0.49
C GLY A 31 1.78 -6.00 -0.80
N PRO A 32 1.36 -6.61 -1.92
CA PRO A 32 2.04 -6.45 -3.20
C PRO A 32 1.99 -5.02 -3.75
N ARG A 33 0.90 -4.27 -3.48
CA ARG A 33 0.74 -2.90 -3.97
C ARG A 33 1.71 -1.93 -3.29
N LEU A 34 1.84 -2.06 -1.98
CA LEU A 34 2.72 -1.26 -1.12
C LEU A 34 4.19 -1.70 -1.27
N GLY A 35 4.44 -2.95 -1.65
CA GLY A 35 5.79 -3.46 -1.89
C GLY A 35 6.33 -4.36 -0.77
N PHE A 36 5.49 -4.77 0.18
CA PHE A 36 5.87 -5.65 1.29
C PHE A 36 6.05 -7.12 0.89
N THR A 37 5.55 -7.52 -0.28
CA THR A 37 5.81 -8.85 -0.83
C THR A 37 5.80 -8.79 -2.36
N ARG A 38 6.51 -9.74 -2.98
CA ARG A 38 6.44 -9.98 -4.44
C ARG A 38 5.53 -11.15 -4.80
N ARG A 39 4.99 -11.85 -3.79
CA ARG A 39 4.14 -13.03 -4.00
C ARG A 39 2.80 -12.61 -4.58
N ARG A 40 2.23 -13.50 -5.40
CA ARG A 40 0.91 -13.31 -6.03
C ARG A 40 -0.16 -14.22 -5.44
N VAL A 41 0.26 -15.33 -4.85
CA VAL A 41 -0.64 -16.31 -4.24
C VAL A 41 -0.66 -16.07 -2.74
N PRO A 42 -1.83 -15.81 -2.14
CA PRO A 42 -1.97 -15.69 -0.70
C PRO A 42 -1.58 -16.99 0.01
N GLY A 43 -0.93 -16.89 1.16
CA GLY A 43 -0.54 -18.03 1.98
C GLY A 43 0.49 -17.66 3.04
N ARG A 44 0.91 -18.63 3.86
CA ARG A 44 1.80 -18.40 5.00
C ARG A 44 3.05 -17.58 4.65
N ARG A 45 3.71 -17.92 3.54
CA ARG A 45 4.91 -17.20 3.08
C ARG A 45 4.66 -15.73 2.73
N MET A 46 3.46 -15.37 2.27
CA MET A 46 3.09 -13.97 2.03
C MET A 46 2.90 -13.23 3.34
N ALA A 47 2.27 -13.86 4.34
CA ALA A 47 2.14 -13.30 5.67
C ALA A 47 3.51 -13.06 6.32
N GLU A 48 4.42 -14.03 6.20
CA GLU A 48 5.83 -13.92 6.64
C GLU A 48 6.53 -12.72 5.96
N ASP A 49 6.53 -12.64 4.61
CA ASP A 49 7.16 -11.52 3.88
C ASP A 49 6.62 -10.15 4.31
N ILE A 50 5.30 -10.04 4.49
CA ILE A 50 4.66 -8.79 4.90
C ILE A 50 5.09 -8.43 6.32
N THR A 51 5.04 -9.40 7.25
CA THR A 51 5.43 -9.20 8.64
C THR A 51 6.89 -8.76 8.74
N ASP A 52 7.80 -9.41 8.00
CA ASP A 52 9.23 -9.03 7.98
C ASP A 52 9.44 -7.61 7.44
N SER A 53 8.68 -7.23 6.41
CA SER A 53 8.72 -5.86 5.89
C SER A 53 8.23 -4.84 6.92
N LEU A 54 7.14 -5.13 7.63
CA LEU A 54 6.64 -4.25 8.69
C LEU A 54 7.60 -4.19 9.88
N ARG A 55 8.26 -5.30 10.23
CA ARG A 55 9.29 -5.38 11.27
C ARG A 55 10.50 -4.51 10.95
N SER A 56 10.80 -4.29 9.67
CA SER A 56 11.84 -3.33 9.25
C SER A 56 11.46 -1.86 9.50
N ILE A 57 10.17 -1.57 9.67
CA ILE A 57 9.63 -0.22 9.94
C ILE A 57 9.45 -0.04 11.44
N ASP A 58 8.85 -1.01 12.10
CA ASP A 58 8.69 -1.05 13.55
C ASP A 58 8.93 -2.48 14.07
N PRO A 59 10.10 -2.75 14.66
CA PRO A 59 10.40 -4.08 15.18
C PRO A 59 9.67 -4.38 16.50
N SER A 60 9.23 -3.35 17.23
CA SER A 60 8.57 -3.52 18.53
C SER A 60 7.10 -3.92 18.38
N ASP A 61 6.45 -3.37 17.35
CA ASP A 61 5.08 -3.69 17.00
C ASP A 61 4.89 -3.61 15.47
N PRO A 62 5.25 -4.67 14.74
CA PRO A 62 5.06 -4.72 13.29
C PRO A 62 3.57 -4.76 12.90
N LEU A 63 2.67 -5.14 13.82
CA LEU A 63 1.25 -5.29 13.51
C LEU A 63 0.45 -4.01 13.68
N ARG A 64 0.94 -2.97 14.38
CA ARG A 64 0.23 -1.68 14.51
C ARG A 64 -0.23 -1.02 13.21
N PHE A 65 0.34 -1.44 12.08
CA PHE A 65 -0.02 -0.93 10.76
C PHE A 65 -1.22 -1.66 10.13
N ASP A 66 -1.68 -2.76 10.71
CA ASP A 66 -2.78 -3.59 10.20
C ASP A 66 -4.06 -2.78 10.02
N PHE A 67 -4.47 -2.06 11.06
CA PHE A 67 -5.67 -1.26 11.10
C PHE A 67 -5.60 -0.18 10.02
N PRO A 68 -4.65 0.79 10.04
CA PRO A 68 -4.67 1.87 9.05
C PRO A 68 -4.56 1.38 7.61
N ILE A 69 -3.79 0.31 7.33
CA ILE A 69 -3.61 -0.21 5.97
C ILE A 69 -4.83 -0.96 5.48
N CYS A 70 -5.40 -1.86 6.29
CA CYS A 70 -6.60 -2.59 5.91
C CYS A 70 -7.80 -1.64 5.82
N HIS A 71 -7.92 -0.68 6.74
CA HIS A 71 -9.02 0.29 6.72
C HIS A 71 -8.99 1.21 5.50
N LEU A 72 -7.80 1.53 4.96
CA LEU A 72 -7.67 2.23 3.68
C LEU A 72 -8.31 1.43 2.53
N GLY A 73 -8.13 0.11 2.54
CA GLY A 73 -8.75 -0.81 1.59
C GLY A 73 -10.26 -0.96 1.79
N ILE A 74 -10.71 -1.07 3.04
CA ILE A 74 -12.12 -1.21 3.42
C ILE A 74 -12.93 0.04 3.03
N ARG A 75 -12.39 1.24 3.26
CA ARG A 75 -13.04 2.51 2.90
C ARG A 75 -13.02 2.83 1.41
N GLY A 76 -12.51 1.93 0.57
CA GLY A 76 -12.50 2.12 -0.88
C GLY A 76 -11.47 3.12 -1.40
N HIS A 77 -10.52 3.58 -0.57
CA HIS A 77 -9.45 4.45 -1.04
C HIS A 77 -8.44 3.70 -1.92
N CYS A 78 -8.33 2.38 -1.77
CA CYS A 78 -7.50 1.52 -2.60
C CYS A 78 -8.32 0.31 -3.13
N PRO A 79 -9.28 0.53 -4.05
CA PRO A 79 -10.20 -0.51 -4.51
C PRO A 79 -9.52 -1.52 -5.44
N GLU A 80 -10.21 -2.62 -5.75
CA GLU A 80 -9.73 -3.63 -6.70
C GLU A 80 -9.54 -3.04 -8.09
N ASP A 81 -10.58 -2.38 -8.60
CA ASP A 81 -10.53 -1.57 -9.82
C ASP A 81 -9.84 -0.22 -9.55
N LEU A 82 -8.53 -0.31 -9.33
CA LEU A 82 -7.71 0.85 -9.00
C LEU A 82 -7.51 1.73 -10.24
N SER A 83 -7.96 2.97 -10.18
CA SER A 83 -7.61 4.02 -11.16
C SER A 83 -6.47 4.93 -10.64
N VAL A 84 -5.88 5.74 -11.51
CA VAL A 84 -4.82 6.69 -11.09
C VAL A 84 -5.34 7.82 -10.20
N SER A 85 -6.62 8.19 -10.28
CA SER A 85 -7.19 9.24 -9.43
C SER A 85 -7.15 8.87 -7.95
N HIS A 86 -7.41 7.60 -7.62
CA HIS A 86 -7.24 7.07 -6.27
C HIS A 86 -5.81 7.22 -5.75
N CYS A 87 -4.81 6.97 -6.61
CA CYS A 87 -3.41 7.12 -6.21
C CYS A 87 -3.02 8.58 -5.97
N LEU A 88 -3.57 9.53 -6.74
CA LEU A 88 -3.25 10.95 -6.60
C LEU A 88 -3.72 11.55 -5.27
N THR A 89 -4.77 10.99 -4.66
CA THR A 89 -5.33 11.45 -3.37
C THR A 89 -4.98 10.51 -2.21
N CYS A 90 -4.20 9.45 -2.46
CA CYS A 90 -3.86 8.47 -1.45
C CYS A 90 -2.74 8.98 -0.53
N PRO A 91 -2.91 8.96 0.81
CA PRO A 91 -1.88 9.42 1.75
C PRO A 91 -0.61 8.57 1.69
N LEU A 92 -0.71 7.31 1.26
CA LEU A 92 0.44 6.41 1.10
C LEU A 92 1.13 6.53 -0.28
N ALA A 93 0.66 7.39 -1.19
CA ALA A 93 1.22 7.50 -2.53
C ALA A 93 2.74 7.72 -2.61
N PRO A 94 3.37 8.51 -1.72
CA PRO A 94 4.83 8.71 -1.74
C PRO A 94 5.64 7.44 -1.43
N VAL A 95 5.07 6.51 -0.66
CA VAL A 95 5.74 5.28 -0.21
C VAL A 95 5.16 4.01 -0.84
N CYS A 96 4.07 4.12 -1.60
CA CYS A 96 3.39 3.00 -2.25
C CYS A 96 3.98 2.71 -3.62
N VAL A 97 4.64 1.56 -3.77
CA VAL A 97 5.26 1.12 -5.04
C VAL A 97 4.30 1.21 -6.24
N THR A 98 3.04 0.80 -6.06
CA THR A 98 2.03 0.86 -7.13
C THR A 98 1.57 2.30 -7.41
N GLY A 99 1.36 3.10 -6.36
CA GLY A 99 0.94 4.49 -6.46
C GLY A 99 1.97 5.34 -7.21
N THR A 100 3.23 5.31 -6.76
CA THR A 100 4.34 6.04 -7.38
C THR A 100 4.47 5.68 -8.87
N ARG A 101 4.42 4.39 -9.22
CA ARG A 101 4.50 3.93 -10.62
C ARG A 101 3.32 4.42 -11.47
N ARG A 102 2.10 4.39 -10.94
CA ARG A 102 0.90 4.82 -11.67
C ARG A 102 0.88 6.33 -11.91
N ILE A 103 1.26 7.12 -10.90
CA ILE A 103 1.35 8.58 -11.00
C ILE A 103 2.40 8.97 -12.04
N ALA A 104 3.62 8.43 -11.94
CA ALA A 104 4.70 8.71 -12.89
C ALA A 104 4.29 8.36 -14.34
N ARG A 105 3.60 7.23 -14.56
CA ARG A 105 3.10 6.85 -15.89
C ARG A 105 2.06 7.83 -16.45
N ARG A 106 1.19 8.39 -15.60
CA ARG A 106 0.22 9.42 -16.01
C ARG A 106 0.94 10.70 -16.42
N GLU A 107 1.90 11.15 -15.63
CA GLU A 107 2.68 12.36 -15.90
C GLU A 107 3.49 12.25 -17.19
N ALA A 108 4.16 11.11 -17.40
CA ALA A 108 4.86 10.83 -18.65
C ALA A 108 3.91 10.93 -19.86
N ARG A 109 2.73 10.28 -19.81
CA ARG A 109 1.72 10.36 -20.89
C ARG A 109 1.23 11.79 -21.13
N ALA A 110 1.03 12.58 -20.08
CA ALA A 110 0.64 13.98 -20.20
C ALA A 110 1.76 14.86 -20.81
N GLY A 111 3.03 14.53 -20.53
CA GLY A 111 4.20 15.19 -21.11
C GLY A 111 4.40 14.89 -22.59
N LEU A 112 4.16 13.64 -23.04
CA LEU A 112 4.20 13.29 -24.47
C LEU A 112 3.19 14.10 -25.32
N GLY A 113 2.08 14.52 -24.73
CA GLY A 113 1.07 15.35 -25.42
C GLY A 113 1.42 16.83 -25.57
N LYS A 114 2.47 17.31 -24.89
CA LYS A 114 2.92 18.72 -24.96
C LYS A 114 4.06 18.95 -25.96
N GLY A 115 4.49 17.89 -26.65
CA GLY A 115 5.71 17.86 -27.45
C GLY A 115 5.55 17.86 -28.96
N THR A 116 4.54 18.53 -29.56
CA THR A 116 4.54 18.83 -31.01
C THR A 116 3.71 20.09 -31.33
N ALA A 117 4.17 21.28 -30.94
CA ALA A 117 3.58 22.54 -31.41
C ALA A 117 4.60 23.68 -31.47
N SER A 118 5.79 23.46 -32.07
CA SER A 118 6.62 24.56 -32.57
C SER A 118 7.75 24.04 -33.45
N ALA A 119 7.48 23.84 -34.75
CA ALA A 119 8.51 23.78 -35.79
C ALA A 119 7.87 23.83 -37.19
N ARG A 120 7.24 24.95 -37.55
CA ARG A 120 7.00 25.32 -38.96
C ARG A 120 6.78 26.82 -39.07
N ARG A 121 7.88 27.56 -39.19
CA ARG A 121 8.00 28.85 -39.90
C ARG A 121 9.47 29.23 -39.94
N ALA A 122 10.12 28.99 -41.08
CA ALA A 122 11.25 29.75 -41.61
C ALA A 122 11.87 28.96 -42.77
N ARG A 123 11.32 29.14 -43.98
CA ARG A 123 12.09 29.17 -45.23
C ARG A 123 11.34 30.14 -46.15
N GLY A 124 11.75 31.40 -46.09
CA GLY A 124 11.67 32.32 -47.22
C GLY A 124 12.93 32.15 -48.06
#